data_AF-A0A950SYE9-F1
#
_entry.id   AF-A0A950SYE9-F1
#
_cell.length_a   1.000
_cell.length_b   1.000
_cell.length_c   1.000
_cell.angle_alpha   90.00
_cell.angle_beta   90.00
_cell.angle_gamma   90.00
#
_symmetry.space_group_name_H-M   'P 1'
#
loop_
_entity.id
_entity.type
_entity.pdbx_description
1 polymer ?
#
loop_
_entity_poly.entity_id
_entity_poly.type
_entity_poly.pdbx_seq_one_letter_code
_entity_poly.pdbx_strand_id
1 'polypeptide(L)'
;MGAFEPRLVRLCHALDHLNQLHDDLIRVPPDASGWQPPAGFDEGARALAAWLDITKHPEAAPKAAVFKAIGDASNQLADERTTGRDKILQDVALQRTPAETARGGLELLGWADRTFYHAWRLAESLRIASGNQPAAS
;
A
#
# COMPACT_ATOMS: atom_id res chain seq x y z
N MET A 1 -7.62 20.57 27.28
CA MET A 1 -6.89 19.30 27.09
C MET A 1 -7.45 18.42 25.95
N GLY A 2 -8.72 18.54 25.54
CA GLY A 2 -9.34 17.58 24.61
C GLY A 2 -8.85 17.52 23.15
N ALA A 3 -8.01 18.43 22.66
CA ALA A 3 -7.47 18.38 21.28
C ALA A 3 -6.17 17.56 21.14
N PHE A 4 -5.49 17.28 22.25
CA PHE A 4 -4.22 16.54 22.26
C PHE A 4 -4.42 15.02 22.18
N GLU A 5 -5.47 14.51 22.83
CA GLU A 5 -5.77 13.06 22.85
C GLU A 5 -6.02 12.49 21.45
N PRO A 6 -6.84 13.11 20.56
CA PRO A 6 -7.04 12.60 19.22
C PRO A 6 -5.75 12.60 18.37
N ARG A 7 -4.88 13.60 18.54
CA ARG A 7 -3.60 13.69 17.82
C ARG A 7 -2.64 12.60 18.28
N LEU A 8 -2.53 12.35 19.58
CA LEU A 8 -1.68 11.30 20.12
C LEU A 8 -2.11 9.91 19.63
N VAL A 9 -3.42 9.62 19.65
CA VAL A 9 -3.99 8.38 19.12
C VAL A 9 -3.60 8.18 17.64
N ARG A 10 -3.66 9.24 16.83
CA ARG A 10 -3.26 9.16 15.41
C ARG A 10 -1.77 8.91 15.23
N LEU A 11 -0.92 9.48 16.08
CA LEU A 11 0.51 9.21 16.06
C LEU A 11 0.82 7.77 16.48
N CYS A 12 0.13 7.22 17.47
CA CYS A 12 0.24 5.80 17.83
C CYS A 12 -0.12 4.90 16.64
N HIS A 13 -1.26 5.16 15.99
CA HIS A 13 -1.64 4.41 14.78
C HIS A 13 -0.63 4.54 13.64
N ALA A 14 -0.03 5.73 13.45
CA ALA A 14 1.04 5.91 12.49
C ALA A 14 2.23 5.00 12.81
N LEU A 15 2.68 4.96 14.08
CA LEU A 15 3.77 4.09 14.50
C LEU A 15 3.45 2.61 14.30
N ASP A 16 2.23 2.17 14.61
CA ASP A 16 1.79 0.78 14.37
C ASP A 16 1.90 0.42 12.89
N HIS A 17 1.40 1.29 12.01
CA HIS A 17 1.46 1.07 10.56
C HIS A 17 2.88 1.19 10.00
N LEU A 18 3.74 2.01 10.59
CA LEU A 18 5.17 2.06 10.23
C LEU A 18 5.88 0.75 10.59
N ASN A 19 5.61 0.17 11.76
CA ASN A 19 6.18 -1.11 12.16
C ASN A 19 5.72 -2.23 11.22
N GLN A 20 4.42 -2.30 10.90
CA GLN A 20 3.91 -3.29 9.95
C GLN A 20 4.48 -3.11 8.54
N LEU A 21 4.57 -1.86 8.06
CA LEU A 21 5.21 -1.55 6.77
C LEU A 21 6.67 -1.98 6.75
N HIS A 22 7.41 -1.75 7.84
CA HIS A 22 8.79 -2.21 7.97
C HIS A 22 8.88 -3.73 7.87
N ASP A 23 8.03 -4.45 8.61
CA ASP A 23 7.98 -5.92 8.59
C ASP A 23 7.65 -6.48 7.19
N ASP A 24 6.75 -5.82 6.45
CA ASP A 24 6.43 -6.20 5.07
C ASP A 24 7.60 -5.92 4.12
N LEU A 25 8.29 -4.78 4.26
CA LEU A 25 9.40 -4.40 3.39
C LEU A 25 10.67 -5.24 3.60
N ILE A 26 10.89 -5.80 4.78
CA ILE A 26 12.01 -6.74 5.01
C ILE A 26 11.69 -8.17 4.56
N ARG A 27 10.42 -8.47 4.23
CA ARG A 27 9.93 -9.79 3.80
C ARG A 27 9.39 -9.78 2.36
N VAL A 28 10.09 -9.09 1.47
CA VAL A 28 9.75 -9.05 0.04
C VAL A 28 9.81 -10.49 -0.51
N PRO A 29 8.71 -11.03 -1.06
CA PRO A 29 8.71 -12.35 -1.70
C PRO A 29 9.65 -12.35 -2.91
N PRO A 30 10.23 -13.51 -3.28
CA PRO A 30 10.99 -13.61 -4.52
C PRO A 30 10.11 -13.30 -5.73
N ASP A 31 10.72 -12.75 -6.79
CA ASP A 31 10.03 -12.51 -8.04
C ASP A 31 9.41 -13.80 -8.58
N ALA A 32 8.11 -13.76 -8.89
CA ALA A 32 7.42 -14.86 -9.52
C ALA A 32 7.71 -14.84 -11.03
N SER A 33 8.79 -15.51 -11.44
CA SER A 33 9.17 -15.60 -12.85
C SER A 33 7.99 -16.02 -13.74
N GLY A 34 7.67 -15.18 -14.72
CA GLY A 34 6.56 -15.41 -15.67
C GLY A 34 5.19 -14.89 -15.21
N TRP A 35 5.07 -14.34 -14.00
CA TRP A 35 3.87 -13.63 -13.56
C TRP A 35 3.99 -12.13 -13.86
N GLN A 36 2.90 -11.51 -14.31
CA GLN A 36 2.83 -10.08 -14.58
C GLN A 36 1.95 -9.40 -13.52
N PRO A 37 2.46 -8.37 -12.83
CA PRO A 37 1.67 -7.65 -11.84
C PRO A 37 0.53 -6.85 -12.49
N PRO A 38 -0.56 -6.58 -11.75
CA PRO A 38 -1.62 -5.70 -12.23
C PRO A 38 -1.14 -4.23 -12.21
N ALA A 39 -1.85 -3.36 -12.94
CA ALA A 39 -1.41 -1.97 -13.15
C ALA A 39 -1.28 -1.16 -11.84
N GLY A 40 -2.17 -1.38 -10.86
CA GLY A 40 -2.14 -0.72 -9.56
C GLY A 40 -0.88 -1.02 -8.75
N PHE A 41 -0.16 -2.12 -9.05
CA PHE A 41 1.12 -2.42 -8.41
C PHE A 41 2.17 -1.36 -8.75
N ASP A 42 2.37 -1.07 -10.04
CA ASP A 42 3.36 -0.10 -10.51
C ASP A 42 2.99 1.32 -10.09
N GLU A 43 1.71 1.67 -10.16
CA GLU A 43 1.21 2.98 -9.75
C GLU A 43 1.38 3.18 -8.25
N GLY A 44 1.06 2.17 -7.43
CA GLY A 44 1.30 2.17 -5.99
C GLY A 44 2.77 2.30 -5.65
N ALA A 45 3.65 1.54 -6.34
CA ALA A 45 5.08 1.59 -6.10
C ALA A 45 5.65 2.99 -6.38
N ARG A 46 5.23 3.63 -7.48
CA ARG A 46 5.62 5.01 -7.81
C ARG A 46 5.08 6.01 -6.79
N ALA A 47 3.83 5.88 -6.36
CA ALA A 47 3.22 6.77 -5.38
C ALA A 47 3.92 6.66 -4.01
N LEU A 48 4.21 5.43 -3.57
CA LEU A 48 4.95 5.17 -2.34
C LEU A 48 6.38 5.73 -2.42
N ALA A 49 7.09 5.47 -3.52
CA ALA A 49 8.44 5.99 -3.72
C ALA A 49 8.47 7.53 -3.70
N ALA A 50 7.51 8.19 -4.37
CA ALA A 50 7.39 9.64 -4.37
C ALA A 50 7.14 10.19 -2.96
N TRP A 51 6.29 9.54 -2.16
CA TRP A 51 6.04 9.95 -0.78
C TRP A 51 7.25 9.75 0.12
N LEU A 52 7.91 8.58 0.06
CA LEU A 52 9.14 8.33 0.81
C LEU A 52 10.24 9.32 0.46
N ASP A 53 10.37 9.69 -0.81
CA ASP A 53 11.35 10.68 -1.24
C ASP A 53 11.07 12.06 -0.64
N ILE A 54 9.80 12.49 -0.63
CA ILE A 54 9.39 13.74 0.04
C ILE A 54 9.71 13.70 1.53
N THR A 55 9.52 12.56 2.22
CA THR A 55 9.81 12.46 3.66
C THR A 55 11.29 12.62 4.02
N LYS A 56 12.21 12.52 3.04
CA LYS A 56 13.64 12.83 3.26
C LYS A 56 13.90 14.34 3.44
N HIS A 57 12.94 15.17 3.04
CA HIS A 57 13.00 16.62 3.09
C HIS A 57 11.99 17.13 4.15
N PRO A 58 12.37 17.19 5.43
CA PRO A 58 11.45 17.54 6.52
C PRO A 58 10.81 18.94 6.38
N GLU A 59 11.45 19.84 5.62
CA GLU A 59 10.95 21.16 5.23
C GLU A 59 9.84 21.13 4.15
N ALA A 60 9.72 20.02 3.41
CA ALA A 60 8.73 19.86 2.35
C ALA A 60 7.50 19.12 2.89
N ALA A 61 6.44 19.87 3.19
CA ALA A 61 5.16 19.24 3.54
C ALA A 61 4.64 18.40 2.37
N PRO A 62 4.29 17.10 2.59
CA PRO A 62 3.70 16.28 1.55
C PRO A 62 2.38 16.89 1.06
N LYS A 63 2.22 17.03 -0.25
CA LYS A 63 1.01 17.60 -0.86
C LYS A 63 -0.17 16.64 -0.73
N ALA A 64 -1.39 17.18 -0.59
CA ALA A 64 -2.63 16.40 -0.54
C ALA A 64 -2.77 15.39 -1.69
N ALA A 65 -2.28 15.74 -2.88
CA ALA A 65 -2.29 14.86 -4.06
C ALA A 65 -1.50 13.56 -3.87
N VAL A 66 -0.41 13.58 -3.09
CA VAL A 66 0.42 12.39 -2.81
C VAL A 66 -0.35 11.40 -1.93
N PHE A 67 -1.01 11.90 -0.88
CA PHE A 67 -1.86 11.08 -0.02
C PHE A 67 -3.03 10.47 -0.79
N LYS A 68 -3.66 11.25 -1.68
CA LYS A 68 -4.72 10.75 -2.56
C LYS A 68 -4.20 9.66 -3.49
N ALA A 69 -3.06 9.86 -4.14
CA ALA A 69 -2.47 8.87 -5.04
C ALA A 69 -2.14 7.54 -4.34
N ILE A 70 -1.61 7.58 -3.11
CA ILE A 70 -1.38 6.36 -2.32
C ILE A 70 -2.70 5.66 -1.96
N GLY A 71 -3.72 6.43 -1.55
CA GLY A 71 -5.02 5.86 -1.22
C GLY A 71 -5.72 5.25 -2.44
N ASP A 72 -5.70 5.95 -3.57
CA ASP A 72 -6.27 5.46 -4.84
C ASP A 72 -5.58 4.16 -5.28
N ALA A 73 -4.24 4.12 -5.25
CA ALA A 73 -3.48 2.92 -5.62
C ALA A 73 -3.70 1.76 -4.65
N SER A 74 -3.81 2.02 -3.33
CA SER A 74 -4.13 1.00 -2.35
C SER A 74 -5.52 0.39 -2.58
N ASN A 75 -6.53 1.22 -2.90
CA ASN A 75 -7.88 0.74 -3.17
C ASN A 75 -7.94 -0.03 -4.50
N GLN A 76 -7.30 0.50 -5.54
CA GLN A 76 -7.20 -0.18 -6.83
C GLN A 76 -6.51 -1.53 -6.69
N LEU A 77 -5.42 -1.63 -5.92
CA LEU A 77 -4.76 -2.91 -5.73
C LEU A 77 -5.60 -3.90 -4.91
N ALA A 78 -6.40 -3.44 -3.95
CA ALA A 78 -7.33 -4.30 -3.22
C ALA A 78 -8.40 -4.91 -4.16
N ASP A 79 -8.91 -4.11 -5.10
CA ASP A 79 -9.85 -4.57 -6.13
C ASP A 79 -9.15 -5.53 -7.11
N GLU A 80 -7.99 -5.15 -7.64
CA GLU A 80 -7.16 -5.95 -8.54
C GLU A 80 -6.68 -7.24 -7.88
N ARG A 81 -6.49 -7.28 -6.56
CA ARG A 81 -6.16 -8.50 -5.82
C ARG A 81 -7.28 -9.52 -5.93
N THR A 82 -8.52 -9.07 -5.79
CA THR A 82 -9.70 -9.94 -5.87
C THR A 82 -9.84 -10.52 -7.27
N THR A 83 -9.85 -9.65 -8.29
CA THR A 83 -9.94 -10.08 -9.70
C THR A 83 -8.72 -10.88 -10.16
N GLY A 84 -7.53 -10.48 -9.73
CA GLY A 84 -6.26 -11.13 -10.05
C GLY A 84 -6.16 -12.53 -9.44
N ARG A 85 -6.62 -12.70 -8.20
CA ARG A 85 -6.72 -14.02 -7.57
C ARG A 85 -7.65 -14.95 -8.36
N ASP A 86 -8.83 -14.48 -8.73
CA ASP A 86 -9.79 -15.28 -9.48
C ASP A 86 -9.21 -15.71 -10.83
N LYS A 87 -8.54 -14.79 -11.53
CA LYS A 87 -7.83 -15.07 -12.78
C LYS A 87 -6.73 -16.11 -12.61
N ILE A 88 -5.88 -15.97 -11.59
CA ILE A 88 -4.79 -16.94 -11.32
C ILE A 88 -5.37 -18.33 -11.04
N LEU A 89 -6.43 -18.42 -10.24
CA LEU A 89 -7.09 -19.70 -9.95
C LEU A 89 -7.72 -20.31 -11.20
N GLN A 90 -8.34 -19.48 -12.05
CA GLN A 90 -8.89 -19.91 -13.34
C GLN A 90 -7.80 -20.41 -14.29
N ASP A 91 -6.68 -19.71 -14.39
CA ASP A 91 -5.57 -20.09 -15.27
C ASP A 91 -4.88 -21.38 -14.82
N VAL A 92 -4.80 -21.63 -13.50
CA VAL A 92 -4.36 -22.93 -12.96
C VAL A 92 -5.36 -24.04 -13.31
N ALA A 93 -6.66 -23.81 -13.10
CA ALA A 93 -7.70 -24.79 -13.42
C ALA A 93 -7.72 -25.16 -14.91
N LEU A 94 -7.42 -24.20 -15.79
CA LEU A 94 -7.31 -24.38 -17.23
C LEU A 94 -5.91 -24.81 -17.70
N GLN A 95 -4.97 -25.10 -16.78
CA GLN A 95 -3.59 -25.51 -17.06
C GLN A 95 -2.80 -24.52 -17.93
N ARG A 96 -3.17 -23.23 -17.90
CA ARG A 96 -2.49 -22.15 -18.63
C ARG A 96 -1.27 -21.63 -17.88
N THR A 97 -1.27 -21.77 -16.56
CA THR A 97 -0.18 -21.32 -15.68
C THR A 97 0.25 -22.46 -14.77
N PRO A 98 1.56 -22.72 -14.61
CA PRO A 98 2.06 -23.66 -13.61
C PRO A 98 1.64 -23.26 -12.19
N ALA A 99 1.31 -24.24 -11.34
CA ALA A 99 0.88 -23.99 -9.97
C ALA A 99 1.94 -23.23 -9.14
N GLU A 100 3.23 -23.44 -9.41
CA GLU A 100 4.32 -22.72 -8.76
C GLU A 100 4.34 -21.23 -9.12
N THR A 101 4.23 -20.89 -10.41
CA THR A 101 4.11 -19.50 -10.88
C THR A 101 2.87 -18.82 -10.30
N ALA A 102 1.73 -19.52 -10.28
CA ALA A 102 0.48 -19.03 -9.70
C ALA A 102 0.62 -18.74 -8.20
N ARG A 103 1.28 -19.63 -7.45
CA ARG A 103 1.56 -19.43 -6.03
C ARG A 103 2.43 -18.19 -5.79
N GLY A 104 3.53 -18.05 -6.54
CA GLY A 104 4.40 -16.88 -6.44
C GLY A 104 3.65 -15.58 -6.74
N GLY A 105 2.80 -15.57 -7.77
CA GLY A 105 1.96 -14.42 -8.11
C GLY A 105 0.97 -14.06 -6.99
N LEU A 106 0.32 -15.04 -6.36
CA LEU A 106 -0.57 -14.80 -5.22
C LEU A 106 0.17 -14.28 -3.98
N GLU A 107 1.36 -14.80 -3.72
CA GLU A 107 2.21 -14.34 -2.61
C GLU A 107 2.64 -12.89 -2.81
N LEU A 108 3.10 -12.51 -4.01
CA LEU A 108 3.45 -11.13 -4.37
C LEU A 108 2.25 -10.19 -4.31
N LEU A 109 1.10 -10.60 -4.87
CA LEU A 109 -0.12 -9.79 -4.86
C LEU A 109 -0.62 -9.54 -3.43
N GLY A 110 -0.55 -10.57 -2.57
CA GLY A 110 -0.89 -10.43 -1.16
C GLY A 110 0.10 -9.57 -0.39
N TRP A 111 1.40 -9.64 -0.70
CA TRP A 111 2.42 -8.77 -0.10
C TRP A 111 2.22 -7.31 -0.50
N ALA A 112 1.99 -7.03 -1.78
CA ALA A 112 1.81 -5.67 -2.29
C ALA A 112 0.57 -4.99 -1.69
N ASP A 113 -0.55 -5.71 -1.63
CA ASP A 113 -1.80 -5.24 -1.00
C ASP A 113 -1.58 -4.79 0.45
N ARG A 114 -0.95 -5.64 1.28
CA ARG A 114 -0.64 -5.29 2.67
C ARG A 114 0.34 -4.12 2.78
N THR A 115 1.40 -4.12 1.98
CA THR A 115 2.42 -3.07 1.97
C THR A 115 1.81 -1.71 1.65
N PHE A 116 1.01 -1.61 0.58
CA PHE A 116 0.36 -0.35 0.21
C PHE A 116 -0.73 0.05 1.19
N TYR A 117 -1.47 -0.90 1.76
CA TYR A 117 -2.43 -0.61 2.82
C TYR A 117 -1.74 0.03 4.03
N HIS A 118 -0.64 -0.54 4.52
CA HIS A 118 0.09 0.03 5.66
C HIS A 118 0.75 1.36 5.34
N ALA A 119 1.31 1.53 4.13
CA ALA A 119 1.80 2.82 3.67
C ALA A 119 0.70 3.89 3.64
N TRP A 120 -0.46 3.57 3.08
CA TRP A 120 -1.61 4.47 3.04
C TRP A 120 -2.06 4.86 4.45
N ARG A 121 -2.25 3.88 5.34
CA ARG A 121 -2.73 4.13 6.70
C ARG A 121 -1.75 4.91 7.55
N LEU A 122 -0.45 4.70 7.37
CA LEU A 122 0.61 5.51 7.97
C LEU A 122 0.49 6.96 7.49
N ALA A 123 0.49 7.16 6.16
CA ALA A 123 0.44 8.48 5.55
C ALA A 123 -0.82 9.26 6.00
N GLU A 124 -1.98 8.59 6.02
CA GLU A 124 -3.26 9.16 6.46
C GLU A 124 -3.26 9.52 7.95
N SER A 125 -2.69 8.66 8.80
CA SER A 125 -2.62 8.93 10.25
C SER A 125 -1.74 10.14 10.55
N LEU A 126 -0.61 10.28 9.85
CA LEU A 126 0.26 11.46 9.96
C LEU A 126 -0.43 12.73 9.45
N ARG A 127 -1.14 12.64 8.32
CA ARG A 127 -1.90 13.76 7.75
C ARG A 127 -2.95 14.26 8.75
N ILE A 128 -3.76 13.38 9.34
CA ILE A 128 -4.75 13.75 10.35
C ILE A 128 -4.08 14.34 11.59
N ALA A 129 -2.99 13.74 12.07
CA ALA A 129 -2.25 14.25 13.23
C ALA A 129 -1.67 15.65 13.02
N SER A 130 -1.34 16.01 11.76
CA SER A 130 -0.86 17.35 11.38
C SER A 130 -1.96 18.42 11.28
N GLY A 131 -3.25 18.05 11.43
CA GLY A 131 -4.38 18.99 11.32
C GLY A 131 -4.83 19.25 9.89
N ASN A 132 -4.21 18.62 8.89
CA ASN A 132 -4.60 18.69 7.48
C ASN A 132 -5.77 17.74 7.21
N GLN A 133 -6.98 18.02 7.72
CA GLN A 133 -8.19 17.25 7.37
C GLN A 133 -8.64 17.54 5.93
N PRO A 134 -9.29 16.58 5.23
CA PRO A 134 -9.92 16.89 3.95
C PRO A 134 -11.05 17.90 4.23
N ALA A 135 -11.23 18.86 3.33
CA ALA A 135 -12.51 19.57 3.27
C ALA A 135 -13.61 18.52 3.12
N ALA A 136 -14.63 18.57 3.98
CA ALA A 136 -15.79 17.70 3.85
C ALA A 136 -16.42 17.95 2.48
N SER A 137 -16.44 16.91 1.64
CA SER A 137 -17.24 16.86 0.42
C SER A 137 -18.71 16.65 0.75
#